data_AF-A0A662PKK7-F1
#
_entry.id   AF-A0A662PKK7-F1
#
_cell.length_a   1.000
_cell.length_b   1.000
_cell.length_c   1.000
_cell.angle_alpha   90.00
_cell.angle_beta   90.00
_cell.angle_gamma   90.00
#
_symmetry.space_group_name_H-M   'P 1'
#
loop_
_entity.id
_entity.type
_entity.pdbx_description
1 polymer ?
#
loop_
_entity_poly.entity_id
_entity_poly.type
_entity_poly.pdbx_seq_one_letter_code
_entity_poly.pdbx_strand_id
1 'polypeptide(L)'
;MNVFILALDGLEYCLVEKYDLKYLKQTVYGKIEVGKEYTAKYDVPYTPVVWQSFITGKKPEEHGIYSFTTYGRFWDRIRKLPVIRSIKIKAKIAWKIGIKPKAITKNHLRHKTIFDEISPSIAIDVPTYNLVTEDWFLKFKPSHATEELIKTIWKSYQKRKEKTFNLMSHKEWKLFMAYFRIPDLLGHLYFVKYPLKLMNCYLELNQLARQIKDRLQKDTVMLIVSDHGMQASKDGVTGTHSKYAFWSLNIKTDWKPKDITDFYPKILEWVKDH
;
A
#
# COMPACT_ATOMS: atom_id res chain seq x y z
N MET A 1 -21.55 11.00 -1.29
CA MET A 1 -21.28 9.64 -1.83
C MET A 1 -20.42 8.84 -0.85
N ASN A 2 -20.46 7.51 -0.93
CA ASN A 2 -19.48 6.66 -0.23
C ASN A 2 -18.21 6.49 -1.08
N VAL A 3 -17.06 6.25 -0.45
CA VAL A 3 -15.79 5.99 -1.14
C VAL A 3 -15.22 4.64 -0.70
N PHE A 4 -15.01 3.74 -1.66
CA PHE A 4 -14.29 2.49 -1.49
C PHE A 4 -12.90 2.57 -2.13
N ILE A 5 -11.85 2.31 -1.36
CA ILE A 5 -10.46 2.34 -1.79
C ILE A 5 -9.90 0.92 -1.76
N LEU A 6 -9.61 0.37 -2.95
CA LEU A 6 -8.85 -0.86 -3.11
C LEU A 6 -7.37 -0.51 -3.31
N ALA A 7 -6.60 -0.60 -2.23
CA ALA A 7 -5.17 -0.32 -2.23
C ALA A 7 -4.38 -1.59 -2.58
N LEU A 8 -3.78 -1.63 -3.77
CA LEU A 8 -3.01 -2.77 -4.29
C LEU A 8 -1.54 -2.39 -4.37
N ASP A 9 -0.73 -2.83 -3.42
CA ASP A 9 0.71 -2.49 -3.35
C ASP A 9 1.49 -3.11 -4.51
N GLY A 10 2.26 -2.32 -5.25
CA GLY A 10 3.06 -2.80 -6.38
C GLY A 10 2.25 -3.21 -7.63
N LEU A 11 1.08 -2.62 -7.87
CA LEU A 11 0.29 -2.91 -9.07
C LEU A 11 0.88 -2.21 -10.30
N GLU A 12 1.40 -2.98 -11.24
CA GLU A 12 2.08 -2.47 -12.42
C GLU A 12 1.11 -2.19 -13.58
N TYR A 13 1.03 -0.92 -13.97
CA TYR A 13 0.18 -0.42 -15.05
C TYR A 13 0.38 -1.19 -16.36
N CYS A 14 1.63 -1.45 -16.76
CA CYS A 14 1.89 -2.12 -18.04
C CYS A 14 1.37 -3.57 -18.05
N LEU A 15 1.31 -4.25 -16.90
CA LEU A 15 0.71 -5.58 -16.79
C LEU A 15 -0.82 -5.52 -16.82
N VAL A 16 -1.41 -4.49 -16.19
CA VAL A 16 -2.87 -4.22 -16.28
C VAL A 16 -3.30 -3.99 -17.72
N GLU A 17 -2.51 -3.22 -18.47
CA GLU A 17 -2.74 -3.00 -19.90
C GLU A 17 -2.57 -4.27 -20.72
N LYS A 18 -1.43 -4.94 -20.57
CA LYS A 18 -1.06 -6.14 -21.33
C LYS A 18 -2.09 -7.28 -21.20
N TYR A 19 -2.68 -7.45 -20.02
CA TYR A 19 -3.63 -8.54 -19.74
C TYR A 19 -5.10 -8.11 -19.89
N ASP A 20 -5.36 -6.90 -20.38
CA ASP A 20 -6.71 -6.31 -20.53
C ASP A 20 -7.61 -6.48 -19.30
N LEU A 21 -7.11 -6.05 -18.13
CA LEU A 21 -7.80 -6.26 -16.85
C LEU A 21 -8.91 -5.21 -16.63
N LYS A 22 -10.04 -5.40 -17.31
CA LYS A 22 -11.16 -4.44 -17.38
C LYS A 22 -11.67 -3.92 -16.03
N TYR A 23 -11.70 -4.76 -15.00
CA TYR A 23 -12.18 -4.35 -13.68
C TYR A 23 -11.14 -3.58 -12.86
N LEU A 24 -9.85 -3.74 -13.17
CA LEU A 24 -8.79 -2.86 -12.67
C LEU A 24 -8.73 -1.54 -13.44
N LYS A 25 -9.01 -1.53 -14.74
CA LYS A 25 -9.06 -0.29 -15.56
C LYS A 25 -10.27 0.60 -15.20
N GLN A 26 -11.41 0.02 -14.84
CA GLN A 26 -12.64 0.75 -14.55
C GLN A 26 -13.04 1.75 -15.67
N THR A 27 -13.51 2.96 -15.33
CA THR A 27 -14.02 3.97 -16.29
C THR A 27 -12.93 4.93 -16.74
N VAL A 28 -12.14 5.46 -15.79
CA VAL A 28 -10.93 6.25 -16.07
C VAL A 28 -9.78 5.69 -15.24
N TYR A 29 -8.59 5.65 -15.80
CA TYR A 29 -7.41 5.09 -15.14
C TYR A 29 -6.13 5.65 -15.75
N GLY A 30 -5.03 5.47 -15.02
CA GLY A 30 -3.73 5.90 -15.47
C GLY A 30 -2.64 5.49 -14.50
N LYS A 31 -1.51 6.16 -14.66
CA LYS A 31 -0.38 6.10 -13.73
C LYS A 31 0.16 7.49 -13.49
N ILE A 32 0.78 7.68 -12.33
CA ILE A 32 1.55 8.89 -12.00
C ILE A 32 3.00 8.51 -11.78
N GLU A 33 3.93 9.37 -12.19
CA GLU A 33 5.33 9.23 -11.79
C GLU A 33 5.47 9.73 -10.35
N VAL A 34 5.96 8.87 -9.47
CA VAL A 34 6.10 9.14 -8.04
C VAL A 34 7.29 10.08 -7.82
N GLY A 35 7.05 11.20 -7.15
CA GLY A 35 8.03 12.25 -6.86
C GLY A 35 9.29 11.75 -6.12
N LYS A 36 10.40 12.47 -6.30
CA LYS A 36 11.70 12.10 -5.73
C LYS A 36 11.69 12.03 -4.20
N GLU A 37 10.86 12.84 -3.55
CA GLU A 37 10.69 12.88 -2.09
C GLU A 37 10.24 11.54 -1.50
N TYR A 38 9.53 10.72 -2.27
CA TYR A 38 9.08 9.38 -1.87
C TYR A 38 10.16 8.31 -2.05
N THR A 39 11.23 8.63 -2.78
CA THR A 39 12.30 7.70 -3.18
C THR A 39 13.63 7.97 -2.47
N ALA A 40 13.73 9.06 -1.70
CA ALA A 40 14.98 9.62 -1.18
C ALA A 40 15.90 8.66 -0.41
N LYS A 41 15.37 7.53 0.08
CA LYS A 41 16.12 6.54 0.86
C LYS A 41 16.61 5.33 0.04
N TYR A 42 15.92 4.97 -1.04
CA TYR A 42 16.12 3.69 -1.73
C TYR A 42 16.13 3.81 -3.27
N ASP A 43 16.12 5.03 -3.83
CA ASP A 43 16.01 5.34 -5.27
C ASP A 43 14.73 4.83 -5.98
N VAL A 44 13.86 4.17 -5.21
CA VAL A 44 12.53 3.69 -5.60
C VAL A 44 11.50 4.10 -4.55
N PRO A 45 10.20 4.20 -4.91
CA PRO A 45 9.15 4.57 -3.95
C PRO A 45 9.14 3.62 -2.75
N TYR A 46 9.04 4.19 -1.55
CA TYR A 46 8.99 3.41 -0.33
C TYR A 46 7.59 3.41 0.28
N THR A 47 6.96 2.25 0.32
CA THR A 47 5.59 1.99 0.75
C THR A 47 5.12 2.80 1.98
N PRO A 48 5.80 2.80 3.15
CA PRO A 48 5.27 3.51 4.32
C PRO A 48 5.33 5.03 4.15
N VAL A 49 6.19 5.56 3.27
CA VAL A 49 6.27 6.99 2.97
C VAL A 49 5.11 7.38 2.07
N VAL A 50 4.90 6.62 0.99
CA VAL A 50 3.85 6.88 0.00
C VAL A 50 2.47 6.76 0.63
N TRP A 51 2.16 5.65 1.31
CA TRP A 51 0.85 5.47 1.93
C TRP A 51 0.58 6.46 3.06
N GLN A 52 1.60 6.86 3.83
CA GLN A 52 1.41 7.91 4.83
C GLN A 52 1.02 9.24 4.18
N SER A 53 1.67 9.59 3.06
CA SER A 53 1.32 10.80 2.31
C SER A 53 -0.09 10.69 1.70
N PHE A 54 -0.46 9.52 1.16
CA PHE A 54 -1.80 9.26 0.62
C PHE A 54 -2.89 9.49 1.69
N ILE A 55 -2.74 8.91 2.88
CA ILE A 55 -3.78 9.00 3.91
C ILE A 55 -3.80 10.34 4.66
N THR A 56 -2.79 11.19 4.52
CA THR A 56 -2.72 12.50 5.22
C THR A 56 -2.76 13.72 4.31
N GLY A 57 -2.53 13.56 3.01
CA GLY A 57 -2.36 14.68 2.09
C GLY A 57 -1.11 15.52 2.37
N LYS A 58 -0.16 14.98 3.13
CA LYS A 58 1.08 15.65 3.55
C LYS A 58 2.27 15.06 2.83
N LYS A 59 3.27 15.86 2.53
CA LYS A 59 4.54 15.39 1.96
C LYS A 59 5.40 14.66 3.01
N PRO A 60 6.40 13.87 2.57
CA PRO A 60 7.29 13.13 3.47
C PRO A 60 7.92 13.97 4.59
N GLU A 61 8.37 15.18 4.25
CA GLU A 61 8.96 16.12 5.21
C GLU A 61 7.97 16.60 6.27
N GLU A 62 6.71 16.80 5.87
CA GLU A 62 5.64 17.27 6.77
C GLU A 62 5.17 16.16 7.72
N HIS A 63 4.94 14.93 7.23
CA HIS A 63 4.42 13.85 8.07
C HIS A 63 5.51 13.10 8.85
N GLY A 64 6.76 13.13 8.40
CA GLY A 64 7.92 12.64 9.15
C GLY A 64 8.01 11.11 9.32
N ILE A 65 7.31 10.33 8.50
CA ILE A 65 7.27 8.86 8.56
C ILE A 65 8.11 8.28 7.43
N TYR A 66 9.13 7.50 7.77
CA TYR A 66 10.13 6.98 6.82
C TYR A 66 10.44 5.48 7.01
N SER A 67 9.55 4.76 7.68
CA SER A 67 9.71 3.37 8.09
C SER A 67 8.35 2.80 8.51
N PHE A 68 8.18 1.49 8.43
CA PHE A 68 7.05 0.79 9.05
C PHE A 68 7.17 0.69 10.58
N THR A 69 8.37 0.87 11.12
CA THR A 69 8.64 0.70 12.54
C THR A 69 9.31 1.91 13.17
N THR A 70 9.06 2.08 14.47
CA THR A 70 9.63 3.12 15.33
C THR A 70 10.18 2.49 16.61
N TYR A 71 11.24 3.09 17.16
CA TYR A 71 11.73 2.80 18.51
C TYR A 71 11.23 3.82 19.55
N GLY A 72 10.32 4.71 19.15
CA GLY A 72 9.90 5.89 19.91
C GLY A 72 10.71 7.13 19.53
N ARG A 73 10.10 8.31 19.67
CA ARG A 73 10.65 9.61 19.19
C ARG A 73 12.10 9.85 19.65
N PHE A 74 12.40 9.56 20.91
CA PHE A 74 13.73 9.74 21.48
C PHE A 74 14.77 8.84 20.81
N TRP A 75 14.50 7.53 20.74
CA TRP A 75 15.43 6.56 20.17
C TRP A 75 15.59 6.69 18.65
N ASP A 76 14.53 7.06 17.93
CA ASP A 76 14.60 7.32 16.49
C ASP A 76 15.49 8.54 16.18
N ARG A 77 15.46 9.59 17.02
CA ARG A 77 16.34 10.76 16.87
C ARG A 77 17.79 10.40 17.13
N ILE A 78 18.05 9.65 18.20
CA ILE A 78 19.39 9.22 18.62
C ILE A 78 20.02 8.31 17.56
N ARG A 79 19.29 7.34 17.00
CA ARG A 79 19.83 6.41 16.00
C ARG A 79 20.18 7.08 14.65
N LYS A 80 19.62 8.25 14.35
CA LYS A 80 19.92 9.01 13.13
C LYS A 80 21.24 9.78 13.22
N LEU A 81 21.80 9.98 14.42
CA LEU A 81 23.07 10.68 14.61
C LEU A 81 24.23 9.89 13.96
N PRO A 82 25.12 10.56 13.19
CA PRO A 82 26.19 9.89 12.42
C PRO A 82 27.09 8.98 13.27
N VAL A 83 27.43 9.46 14.48
CA VAL A 83 28.29 8.77 15.46
C VAL A 83 27.66 7.45 15.96
N ILE A 84 26.33 7.35 15.97
CA ILE A 84 25.58 6.19 16.48
C ILE A 84 25.24 5.22 15.34
N ARG A 85 25.11 5.73 14.11
CA ARG A 85 24.76 4.99 12.90
C ARG A 85 25.84 3.98 12.48
N SER A 86 27.11 4.21 12.85
CA SER A 86 28.26 3.36 12.51
C SER A 86 28.50 2.17 13.45
N ILE A 87 27.84 2.11 14.62
CA ILE A 87 28.13 1.10 15.66
C ILE A 87 27.16 -0.09 15.55
N LYS A 88 27.53 -1.11 14.74
CA LYS A 88 26.74 -2.35 14.51
C LYS A 88 26.41 -3.14 15.78
N ILE A 89 27.25 -3.05 16.82
CA ILE A 89 27.14 -3.80 18.08
C ILE A 89 25.84 -3.45 18.85
N LYS A 90 25.28 -2.25 18.69
CA LYS A 90 24.11 -1.78 19.46
C LYS A 90 22.79 -2.44 19.08
N ALA A 91 22.61 -2.94 17.86
CA ALA A 91 21.35 -3.59 17.47
C ALA A 91 21.10 -4.88 18.27
N LYS A 92 22.15 -5.68 18.51
CA LYS A 92 22.06 -6.89 19.35
C LYS A 92 21.87 -6.54 20.83
N ILE A 93 22.55 -5.50 21.34
CA ILE A 93 22.43 -5.06 22.74
C ILE A 93 21.04 -4.47 23.00
N ALA A 94 20.55 -3.56 22.15
CA ALA A 94 19.21 -2.98 22.23
C ALA A 94 18.11 -4.06 22.23
N TRP A 95 18.30 -5.11 21.42
CA TRP A 95 17.39 -6.25 21.37
C TRP A 95 17.44 -7.09 22.66
N LYS A 96 18.63 -7.30 23.24
CA LYS A 96 18.82 -7.99 24.53
C LYS A 96 18.22 -7.22 25.73
N ILE A 97 18.21 -5.89 25.69
CA ILE A 97 17.61 -5.05 26.75
C ILE A 97 16.13 -4.72 26.51
N GLY A 98 15.47 -5.39 25.57
CA GLY A 98 14.02 -5.28 25.34
C GLY A 98 13.56 -4.10 24.48
N ILE A 99 14.48 -3.30 23.92
CA ILE A 99 14.15 -2.21 22.98
C ILE A 99 13.91 -2.82 21.60
N LYS A 100 12.65 -3.18 21.34
CA LYS A 100 12.19 -3.77 20.07
C LYS A 100 11.46 -2.72 19.22
N PRO A 101 11.67 -2.71 17.89
CA PRO A 101 10.91 -1.84 17.01
C PRO A 101 9.43 -2.21 17.07
N LYS A 102 8.56 -1.21 17.18
CA LYS A 102 7.10 -1.37 17.13
C LYS A 102 6.59 -0.88 15.78
N ALA A 103 5.48 -1.44 15.27
CA ALA A 103 4.84 -0.83 14.10
C ALA A 103 4.41 0.59 14.41
N ILE A 104 4.53 1.42 13.38
CA ILE A 104 3.84 2.69 13.31
C ILE A 104 2.36 2.40 13.07
N THR A 105 1.54 3.07 13.87
CA THR A 105 0.08 2.97 13.88
C THR A 105 -0.49 4.38 14.05
N LYS A 106 -1.81 4.54 13.96
CA LYS A 106 -2.51 5.82 14.15
C LYS A 106 -2.05 6.62 15.38
N ASN A 107 -1.69 5.96 16.48
CA ASN A 107 -1.24 6.59 17.73
C ASN A 107 0.12 7.30 17.61
N HIS A 108 0.87 7.03 16.54
CA HIS A 108 2.17 7.64 16.28
C HIS A 108 2.08 8.84 15.33
N LEU A 109 0.93 9.04 14.70
CA LEU A 109 0.73 10.09 13.69
C LEU A 109 0.57 11.46 14.36
N ARG A 110 1.02 12.50 13.67
CA ARG A 110 0.92 13.90 14.13
C ARG A 110 -0.17 14.70 13.41
N HIS A 111 -0.65 14.16 12.30
CA HIS A 111 -1.62 14.79 11.42
C HIS A 111 -2.84 13.88 11.32
N LYS A 112 -4.01 14.49 11.13
CA LYS A 112 -5.23 13.75 10.84
C LYS A 112 -5.09 13.01 9.51
N THR A 113 -5.69 11.83 9.45
CA THR A 113 -5.80 11.01 8.25
C THR A 113 -7.20 11.14 7.64
N ILE A 114 -7.40 10.63 6.43
CA ILE A 114 -8.73 10.51 5.81
C ILE A 114 -9.73 9.75 6.71
N PHE A 115 -9.25 8.84 7.57
CA PHE A 115 -10.09 8.09 8.50
C PHE A 115 -10.51 8.90 9.73
N ASP A 116 -9.75 9.94 10.08
CA ASP A 116 -10.09 10.86 11.16
C ASP A 116 -11.07 11.95 10.69
N GLU A 117 -11.02 12.29 9.39
CA GLU A 117 -11.92 13.28 8.78
C GLU A 117 -13.26 12.69 8.32
N ILE A 118 -13.29 11.40 7.98
CA ILE A 118 -14.49 10.73 7.47
C ILE A 118 -14.97 9.67 8.46
N SER A 119 -16.21 9.81 8.91
CA SER A 119 -16.88 8.86 9.81
C SER A 119 -18.31 8.56 9.32
N PRO A 120 -18.79 7.30 9.39
CA PRO A 120 -18.04 6.10 9.77
C PRO A 120 -16.99 5.69 8.73
N SER A 121 -15.82 5.20 9.18
CA SER A 121 -14.77 4.71 8.28
C SER A 121 -14.21 3.34 8.69
N ILE A 122 -13.81 2.56 7.69
CA ILE A 122 -13.23 1.22 7.84
C ILE A 122 -11.87 1.19 7.16
N ALA A 123 -10.84 0.80 7.90
CA ALA A 123 -9.49 0.57 7.39
C ALA A 123 -9.09 -0.89 7.62
N ILE A 124 -8.66 -1.59 6.57
CA ILE A 124 -8.14 -2.96 6.66
C ILE A 124 -6.66 -2.94 6.30
N ASP A 125 -5.84 -3.17 7.33
CA ASP A 125 -4.40 -3.37 7.24
C ASP A 125 -3.66 -2.24 6.50
N VAL A 126 -4.12 -1.00 6.67
CA VAL A 126 -3.54 0.17 5.99
C VAL A 126 -2.14 0.45 6.56
N PRO A 127 -1.10 0.55 5.71
CA PRO A 127 0.25 0.90 6.12
C PRO A 127 0.28 2.13 7.01
N THR A 128 1.14 2.09 8.03
CA THR A 128 1.36 3.17 9.02
C THR A 128 0.14 3.61 9.85
N TYR A 129 -1.04 3.00 9.63
CA TYR A 129 -2.27 3.31 10.33
C TYR A 129 -2.73 2.17 11.24
N ASN A 130 -3.06 1.00 10.67
CA ASN A 130 -3.54 -0.17 11.43
C ASN A 130 -3.04 -1.52 10.91
N LEU A 131 -2.01 -1.52 10.06
CA LEU A 131 -1.34 -2.73 9.58
C LEU A 131 -0.83 -3.61 10.74
N VAL A 132 -1.22 -4.89 10.73
CA VAL A 132 -0.79 -5.88 11.71
C VAL A 132 0.68 -6.27 11.47
N THR A 133 1.51 -6.16 12.50
CA THR A 133 2.96 -6.37 12.43
C THR A 133 3.39 -7.78 12.06
N GLU A 134 2.62 -8.79 12.45
CA GLU A 134 2.94 -10.20 12.25
C GLU A 134 3.03 -10.57 10.77
N ASP A 135 2.24 -9.92 9.91
CA ASP A 135 2.31 -10.07 8.44
C ASP A 135 3.55 -9.39 7.81
N TRP A 136 4.20 -8.47 8.53
CA TRP A 136 5.38 -7.73 8.08
C TRP A 136 6.70 -8.40 8.49
N PHE A 137 6.71 -9.10 9.63
CA PHE A 137 7.91 -9.80 10.13
C PHE A 137 8.14 -11.17 9.50
N LEU A 138 7.32 -11.58 8.52
CA LEU A 138 7.69 -12.66 7.62
C LEU A 138 9.10 -12.34 7.09
N LYS A 139 10.06 -13.24 7.34
CA LYS A 139 11.45 -13.12 6.88
C LYS A 139 11.48 -13.26 5.36
N PHE A 140 10.96 -12.27 4.65
CA PHE A 140 10.91 -12.22 3.20
C PHE A 140 12.33 -12.02 2.68
N LYS A 141 12.87 -13.05 2.06
CA LYS A 141 14.11 -12.98 1.29
C LYS A 141 13.73 -13.29 -0.15
N PRO A 142 13.64 -12.28 -1.04
CA PRO A 142 13.22 -12.47 -2.42
C PRO A 142 14.02 -13.54 -3.17
N SER A 143 15.30 -13.71 -2.80
CA SER A 143 16.19 -14.72 -3.40
C SER A 143 15.83 -16.17 -3.09
N HIS A 144 14.91 -16.43 -2.16
CA HIS A 144 14.47 -17.77 -1.77
C HIS A 144 12.94 -17.84 -1.72
N ALA A 145 12.32 -17.95 -2.89
CA ALA A 145 10.89 -18.25 -3.02
C ALA A 145 10.61 -19.72 -2.65
N THR A 146 10.40 -20.00 -1.36
CA THR A 146 9.95 -21.35 -0.95
C THR A 146 8.45 -21.50 -1.21
N GLU A 147 7.98 -22.73 -1.45
CA GLU A 147 6.54 -22.99 -1.59
C GLU A 147 5.76 -22.58 -0.33
N GLU A 148 6.35 -22.74 0.85
CA GLU A 148 5.77 -22.33 2.13
C GLU A 148 5.56 -20.81 2.20
N LEU A 149 6.52 -20.02 1.70
CA LEU A 149 6.39 -18.57 1.60
C LEU A 149 5.23 -18.21 0.67
N ILE A 150 5.16 -18.83 -0.50
CA ILE A 150 4.07 -18.58 -1.46
C ILE A 150 2.71 -18.93 -0.86
N LYS A 151 2.57 -20.09 -0.21
CA LYS A 151 1.35 -20.49 0.50
C LYS A 151 0.96 -19.47 1.58
N THR A 152 1.94 -18.92 2.29
CA THR A 152 1.72 -17.91 3.33
C THR A 152 1.24 -16.58 2.75
N ILE A 153 1.81 -16.14 1.63
CA ILE A 153 1.37 -14.94 0.90
C ILE A 153 -0.10 -15.07 0.49
N TRP A 154 -0.47 -16.19 -0.13
CA TRP A 154 -1.85 -16.45 -0.54
C TRP A 154 -2.81 -16.58 0.63
N LYS A 155 -2.43 -17.24 1.72
CA LYS A 155 -3.24 -17.33 2.95
C LYS A 155 -3.51 -15.95 3.55
N SER A 156 -2.48 -15.10 3.59
CA SER A 156 -2.60 -13.71 4.07
C SER A 156 -3.53 -12.88 3.16
N TYR A 157 -3.45 -13.06 1.84
CA TYR A 157 -4.41 -12.47 0.89
C TYR A 157 -5.85 -12.92 1.15
N GLN A 158 -6.10 -14.23 1.27
CA GLN A 158 -7.46 -14.76 1.48
C GLN A 158 -8.07 -14.25 2.77
N LYS A 159 -7.31 -14.25 3.88
CA LYS A 159 -7.79 -13.71 5.16
C LYS A 159 -8.22 -12.23 5.05
N ARG A 160 -7.46 -11.40 4.31
CA ARG A 160 -7.84 -10.00 4.07
C ARG A 160 -9.04 -9.87 3.15
N LYS A 161 -9.14 -10.71 2.12
CA LYS A 161 -10.28 -10.76 1.19
C LYS A 161 -11.57 -11.10 1.93
N GLU A 162 -11.55 -12.14 2.78
CA GLU A 162 -12.67 -12.54 3.63
C GLU A 162 -13.09 -11.43 4.60
N LYS A 163 -12.12 -10.83 5.31
CA LYS A 163 -12.37 -9.70 6.23
C LYS A 163 -12.97 -8.50 5.49
N THR A 164 -12.50 -8.23 4.26
CA THR A 164 -13.02 -7.15 3.41
C THR A 164 -14.49 -7.38 3.10
N PHE A 165 -14.85 -8.53 2.55
CA PHE A 165 -16.25 -8.82 2.23
C PHE A 165 -17.15 -8.89 3.48
N ASN A 166 -16.67 -9.46 4.57
CA ASN A 166 -17.43 -9.52 5.82
C ASN A 166 -17.78 -8.11 6.32
N LEU A 167 -16.81 -7.20 6.38
CA LEU A 167 -17.04 -5.84 6.85
C LEU A 167 -17.87 -5.01 5.85
N MET A 168 -17.69 -5.21 4.55
CA MET A 168 -18.52 -4.55 3.52
C MET A 168 -20.01 -4.89 3.68
N SER A 169 -20.32 -6.14 4.06
CA SER A 169 -21.71 -6.62 4.16
C SER A 169 -22.38 -6.32 5.50
N HIS A 170 -21.63 -6.07 6.57
CA HIS A 170 -22.18 -6.03 7.94
C HIS A 170 -21.90 -4.74 8.70
N LYS A 171 -21.23 -3.76 8.09
CA LYS A 171 -20.91 -2.47 8.73
C LYS A 171 -21.29 -1.34 7.80
N GLU A 172 -21.79 -0.26 8.38
CA GLU A 172 -21.96 1.02 7.69
C GLU A 172 -20.62 1.73 7.55
N TRP A 173 -20.41 2.40 6.42
CA TRP A 173 -19.20 3.16 6.15
C TRP A 173 -19.48 4.26 5.11
N LYS A 174 -18.89 5.43 5.32
CA LYS A 174 -18.71 6.47 4.30
C LYS A 174 -17.37 6.31 3.57
N LEU A 175 -16.35 5.81 4.28
CA LEU A 175 -15.04 5.50 3.73
C LEU A 175 -14.66 4.05 4.07
N PHE A 176 -14.27 3.29 3.05
CA PHE A 176 -13.72 1.94 3.22
C PHE A 176 -12.39 1.85 2.49
N MET A 177 -11.33 1.41 3.16
CA MET A 177 -10.04 1.15 2.51
C MET A 177 -9.54 -0.24 2.86
N ALA A 178 -9.23 -1.05 1.84
CA ALA A 178 -8.61 -2.36 2.00
C ALA A 178 -7.27 -2.41 1.28
N TYR A 179 -6.21 -2.70 2.04
CA TYR A 179 -4.86 -2.82 1.53
C TYR A 179 -4.45 -4.28 1.29
N PHE A 180 -3.91 -4.54 0.10
CA PHE A 180 -3.42 -5.85 -0.33
C PHE A 180 -1.99 -5.74 -0.87
N ARG A 181 -1.07 -6.43 -0.21
CA ARG A 181 0.37 -6.47 -0.56
C ARG A 181 0.75 -7.55 -1.58
N ILE A 182 -0.20 -8.38 -2.01
CA ILE A 182 0.11 -9.54 -2.85
C ILE A 182 0.78 -9.21 -4.21
N PRO A 183 0.44 -8.11 -4.93
CA PRO A 183 1.08 -7.82 -6.22
C PRO A 183 2.56 -7.48 -6.05
N ASP A 184 2.91 -6.69 -5.04
CA ASP A 184 4.29 -6.38 -4.66
C ASP A 184 5.10 -7.64 -4.29
N LEU A 185 4.59 -8.42 -3.33
CA LEU A 185 5.29 -9.63 -2.86
C LEU A 185 5.54 -10.62 -3.99
N LEU A 186 4.53 -10.90 -4.81
CA LEU A 186 4.69 -11.81 -5.94
C LEU A 186 5.46 -11.17 -7.08
N GLY A 187 5.40 -9.85 -7.25
CA GLY A 187 6.24 -9.12 -8.19
C GLY A 187 7.72 -9.32 -7.87
N HIS A 188 8.14 -9.13 -6.62
CA HIS A 188 9.52 -9.37 -6.21
C HIS A 188 10.02 -10.78 -6.55
N LEU A 189 9.16 -11.79 -6.42
CA LEU A 189 9.52 -13.20 -6.66
C LEU A 189 9.40 -13.62 -8.14
N TYR A 190 8.39 -13.11 -8.85
CA TYR A 190 7.92 -13.69 -10.11
C TYR A 190 8.07 -12.77 -11.33
N PHE A 191 8.33 -11.47 -11.16
CA PHE A 191 8.28 -10.49 -12.26
C PHE A 191 9.14 -10.91 -13.45
N VAL A 192 10.35 -11.40 -13.21
CA VAL A 192 11.25 -11.89 -14.26
C VAL A 192 11.11 -13.40 -14.45
N LYS A 193 11.24 -14.19 -13.38
CA LYS A 193 11.35 -15.66 -13.47
C LYS A 193 10.06 -16.40 -13.79
N TYR A 194 8.90 -15.90 -13.37
CA TYR A 194 7.64 -16.65 -13.42
C TYR A 194 6.45 -15.79 -13.89
N PRO A 195 6.52 -15.18 -15.09
CA PRO A 195 5.51 -14.23 -15.55
C PRO A 195 4.09 -14.80 -15.61
N LEU A 196 3.91 -16.09 -15.93
CA LEU A 196 2.58 -16.75 -15.90
C LEU A 196 2.01 -16.86 -14.49
N LYS A 197 2.84 -17.12 -13.48
CA LYS A 197 2.39 -17.13 -12.07
C LYS A 197 2.02 -15.73 -11.61
N LEU A 198 2.75 -14.70 -12.05
CA LEU A 198 2.40 -13.31 -11.78
C LEU A 198 1.09 -12.92 -12.49
N MET A 199 0.89 -13.36 -13.74
CA MET A 199 -0.37 -13.16 -14.48
C MET A 199 -1.57 -13.72 -13.70
N ASN A 200 -1.46 -14.91 -13.10
CA ASN A 200 -2.52 -15.47 -12.25
C ASN A 200 -2.86 -14.57 -11.06
N CYS A 201 -1.87 -13.93 -10.42
CA CYS A 201 -2.12 -12.94 -9.38
C CYS A 201 -2.92 -11.75 -9.92
N TYR A 202 -2.56 -11.23 -11.09
CA TYR A 202 -3.24 -10.09 -11.70
C TYR A 202 -4.69 -10.42 -12.13
N LEU A 203 -4.92 -11.63 -12.65
CA LEU A 203 -6.26 -12.12 -12.95
C LEU A 203 -7.13 -12.25 -11.69
N GLU A 204 -6.56 -12.76 -10.59
CA GLU A 204 -7.25 -12.83 -9.30
C GLU A 204 -7.58 -11.44 -8.73
N LEU A 205 -6.67 -10.47 -8.86
CA LEU A 205 -6.93 -9.08 -8.45
C LEU A 205 -8.00 -8.41 -9.30
N ASN A 206 -8.05 -8.70 -10.60
CA ASN A 206 -9.12 -8.24 -11.48
C ASN A 206 -10.48 -8.86 -11.09
N GLN A 207 -10.49 -10.14 -10.71
CA GLN A 207 -11.68 -10.79 -10.18
C GLN A 207 -12.09 -10.22 -8.82
N LEU A 208 -11.14 -9.91 -7.93
CA LEU A 208 -11.42 -9.21 -6.67
C LEU A 208 -12.06 -7.84 -6.92
N ALA A 209 -11.51 -7.04 -7.83
CA ALA A 209 -12.06 -5.73 -8.19
C ALA A 209 -13.50 -5.84 -8.73
N ARG A 210 -13.78 -6.84 -9.58
CA ARG A 210 -15.14 -7.16 -10.01
C ARG A 210 -16.06 -7.48 -8.83
N GLN A 211 -15.65 -8.41 -7.97
CA GLN A 211 -16.45 -8.86 -6.83
C GLN A 211 -16.78 -7.72 -5.86
N ILE A 212 -15.83 -6.80 -5.66
CA ILE A 212 -16.06 -5.58 -4.87
C ILE A 212 -17.06 -4.69 -5.59
N LYS A 213 -16.81 -4.34 -6.86
CA LYS A 213 -17.68 -3.46 -7.66
C LYS A 213 -19.13 -3.93 -7.68
N ASP A 214 -19.37 -5.24 -7.86
CA ASP A 214 -20.70 -5.84 -7.92
C ASP A 214 -21.47 -5.73 -6.59
N ARG A 215 -20.78 -5.44 -5.48
CA ARG A 215 -21.37 -5.28 -4.12
C ARG A 215 -21.49 -3.81 -3.69
N LEU A 216 -20.93 -2.87 -4.46
CA LEU A 216 -21.02 -1.45 -4.12
C LEU A 216 -22.42 -0.90 -4.45
N GLN A 217 -22.86 0.04 -3.63
CA GLN A 217 -24.09 0.79 -3.92
C GLN A 217 -23.87 1.70 -5.14
N LYS A 218 -24.96 2.09 -5.81
CA LYS A 218 -24.88 2.96 -7.01
C LYS A 218 -24.17 4.28 -6.73
N ASP A 219 -24.35 4.85 -5.54
CA ASP A 219 -23.72 6.11 -5.11
C ASP A 219 -22.39 5.87 -4.38
N THR A 220 -21.47 5.13 -5.01
CA THR A 220 -20.16 4.83 -4.44
C THR A 220 -19.05 5.04 -5.46
N VAL A 221 -18.07 5.88 -5.11
CA VAL A 221 -16.82 5.99 -5.84
C VAL A 221 -15.91 4.83 -5.43
N MET A 222 -15.46 4.05 -6.41
CA MET A 222 -14.45 3.02 -6.23
C MET A 222 -13.13 3.52 -6.81
N LEU A 223 -12.17 3.77 -5.93
CA LEU A 223 -10.78 4.11 -6.24
C LEU A 223 -9.93 2.84 -6.11
N ILE A 224 -9.28 2.40 -7.18
CA ILE A 224 -8.18 1.42 -7.08
C ILE A 224 -6.89 2.21 -7.20
N VAL A 225 -5.95 1.98 -6.29
CA VAL A 225 -4.71 2.75 -6.24
C VAL A 225 -3.54 1.90 -5.78
N SER A 226 -2.37 2.21 -6.31
CA SER A 226 -1.10 1.65 -5.89
C SER A 226 -0.14 2.75 -5.48
N ASP A 227 0.80 2.45 -4.60
CA ASP A 227 1.88 3.35 -4.19
C ASP A 227 3.05 3.36 -5.18
N HIS A 228 3.22 2.27 -5.94
CA HIS A 228 4.20 2.12 -7.00
C HIS A 228 3.86 0.93 -7.90
N GLY A 229 4.62 0.74 -8.96
CA GLY A 229 4.51 -0.41 -9.85
C GLY A 229 5.68 -1.35 -9.65
N MET A 230 5.93 -2.21 -10.64
CA MET A 230 6.99 -3.20 -10.61
C MET A 230 7.78 -3.22 -11.92
N GLN A 231 9.06 -3.49 -11.82
CA GLN A 231 9.97 -3.62 -12.96
C GLN A 231 11.00 -4.72 -12.71
N ALA A 232 11.69 -5.15 -13.76
CA ALA A 232 12.83 -6.05 -13.63
C ALA A 232 13.93 -5.36 -12.82
N SER A 233 14.50 -6.09 -11.86
CA SER A 233 15.65 -5.60 -11.12
C SER A 233 16.95 -5.79 -11.93
N LYS A 234 18.03 -5.13 -11.50
CA LYS A 234 19.36 -5.24 -12.13
C LYS A 234 19.99 -6.63 -12.01
N ASP A 235 19.50 -7.47 -11.09
CA ASP A 235 20.02 -8.84 -10.93
C ASP A 235 19.52 -9.81 -12.03
N GLY A 236 18.58 -9.36 -12.89
CA GLY A 236 18.02 -10.15 -13.99
C GLY A 236 17.14 -11.33 -13.54
N VAL A 237 16.78 -11.39 -12.26
CA VAL A 237 16.13 -12.54 -11.62
C VAL A 237 14.91 -12.15 -10.79
N THR A 238 14.96 -11.01 -10.11
CA THR A 238 13.92 -10.51 -9.21
C THR A 238 13.18 -9.31 -9.79
N GLY A 239 12.01 -9.02 -9.23
CA GLY A 239 11.33 -7.74 -9.42
C GLY A 239 11.82 -6.69 -8.43
N THR A 240 11.74 -5.41 -8.80
CA THR A 240 11.90 -4.26 -7.91
C THR A 240 10.81 -3.23 -8.21
N HIS A 241 10.64 -2.23 -7.34
CA HIS A 241 9.60 -1.23 -7.50
C HIS A 241 9.89 -0.36 -8.72
N SER A 242 8.86 -0.04 -9.51
CA SER A 242 8.95 1.00 -10.54
C SER A 242 8.61 2.36 -9.94
N LYS A 243 8.91 3.45 -10.65
CA LYS A 243 8.56 4.81 -10.20
C LYS A 243 7.13 5.22 -10.52
N TYR A 244 6.27 4.31 -10.99
CA TYR A 244 4.93 4.65 -11.45
C TYR A 244 3.86 4.06 -10.54
N ALA A 245 2.99 4.90 -9.98
CA ALA A 245 1.84 4.46 -9.19
C ALA A 245 0.59 4.35 -10.06
N PHE A 246 -0.10 3.21 -10.03
CA PHE A 246 -1.37 2.99 -10.73
C PHE A 246 -2.54 3.68 -10.01
N TRP A 247 -3.52 4.16 -10.77
CA TRP A 247 -4.82 4.58 -10.23
C TRP A 247 -5.97 4.33 -11.23
N SER A 248 -7.18 4.11 -10.73
CA SER A 248 -8.40 4.04 -11.52
C SER A 248 -9.66 4.43 -10.72
N LEU A 249 -10.70 4.85 -11.44
CA LEU A 249 -11.99 5.28 -10.91
C LEU A 249 -13.14 4.68 -11.71
N ASN A 250 -14.24 4.32 -11.04
CA ASN A 250 -15.48 3.85 -11.67
C ASN A 250 -16.37 4.99 -12.21
N ILE A 251 -16.05 6.24 -11.93
CA ILE A 251 -16.83 7.41 -12.35
C ILE A 251 -16.23 8.09 -13.58
N LYS A 252 -17.05 8.82 -14.33
CA LYS A 252 -16.56 9.73 -15.38
C LYS A 252 -16.08 11.02 -14.71
N THR A 253 -14.85 11.42 -14.98
CA THR A 253 -14.28 12.67 -14.45
C THR A 253 -13.07 13.09 -15.28
N ASP A 254 -12.83 14.39 -15.36
CA ASP A 254 -11.61 14.97 -15.94
C ASP A 254 -10.47 15.09 -14.91
N TRP A 255 -10.76 14.83 -13.63
CA TRP A 255 -9.76 14.87 -12.57
C TRP A 255 -8.71 13.76 -12.76
N LYS A 256 -7.44 14.13 -12.64
CA LYS A 256 -6.30 13.22 -12.67
C LYS A 256 -5.31 13.63 -11.58
N PRO A 257 -4.84 12.69 -10.73
CA PRO A 257 -3.80 12.99 -9.76
C PRO A 257 -2.49 13.32 -10.48
N LYS A 258 -1.77 14.31 -9.97
CA LYS A 258 -0.38 14.61 -10.35
C LYS A 258 0.59 14.15 -9.27
N ASP A 259 0.11 14.01 -8.03
CA ASP A 259 0.88 13.56 -6.89
C ASP A 259 0.07 12.66 -5.97
N ILE A 260 0.77 11.88 -5.13
CA ILE A 260 0.17 11.03 -4.10
C ILE A 260 -0.67 11.85 -3.10
N THR A 261 -0.29 13.10 -2.81
CA THR A 261 -1.08 13.94 -1.89
C THR A 261 -2.40 14.40 -2.48
N ASP A 262 -2.59 14.37 -3.79
CA ASP A 262 -3.81 14.87 -4.45
C ASP A 262 -5.04 14.00 -4.14
N PHE A 263 -4.84 12.73 -3.79
CA PHE A 263 -5.93 11.83 -3.43
C PHE A 263 -6.65 12.27 -2.15
N TYR A 264 -5.92 12.78 -1.16
CA TYR A 264 -6.48 13.17 0.13
C TYR A 264 -7.62 14.20 0.01
N PRO A 265 -7.39 15.42 -0.54
CA PRO A 265 -8.47 16.40 -0.67
C PRO A 265 -9.58 15.90 -1.60
N LYS A 266 -9.25 15.11 -2.63
CA LYS A 266 -10.25 14.60 -3.56
C LYS A 266 -11.19 13.57 -2.93
N ILE A 267 -10.67 12.70 -2.07
CA ILE A 267 -11.49 11.75 -1.30
C ILE A 267 -12.42 12.51 -0.35
N LEU A 268 -11.94 13.57 0.30
CA LEU A 268 -12.78 14.41 1.16
C LEU A 268 -13.89 15.12 0.36
N GLU A 269 -13.60 15.60 -0.85
CA GLU A 269 -14.58 16.21 -1.76
C GLU A 269 -15.71 15.23 -2.11
N TRP A 270 -15.38 14.02 -2.60
CA TRP A 270 -16.39 13.00 -2.97
C TRP A 270 -17.33 12.61 -1.82
N VAL A 271 -16.81 12.62 -0.58
CA VAL A 271 -17.63 12.32 0.60
C VAL A 271 -18.48 13.52 1.02
N LYS A 272 -18.00 14.76 0.84
CA LYS A 272 -18.66 16.00 1.32
C LYS A 272 -19.77 16.53 0.43
N ASP A 273 -19.75 16.26 -0.87
CA ASP A 273 -20.72 16.86 -1.81
C ASP A 273 -22.18 16.39 -1.61
N HIS A 274 -22.50 15.64 -0.52
CA HIS A 274 -23.84 15.21 -0.12
C HIS A 274 -23.98 15.17 1.42
#